data_AF-A0A935W6H8-F1
#
_entry.id   AF-A0A935W6H8-F1
#
_cell.length_a   1.000
_cell.length_b   1.000
_cell.length_c   1.000
_cell.angle_alpha   90.00
_cell.angle_beta   90.00
_cell.angle_gamma   90.00
#
_symmetry.space_group_name_H-M   'P 1'
#
loop_
_entity.id
_entity.type
_entity.pdbx_description
1 polymer ?
#
loop_
_entity_poly.entity_id
_entity_poly.type
_entity_poly.pdbx_seq_one_letter_code
_entity_poly.pdbx_strand_id
1 'polypeptide(L)'
;MITIENKIIGMELIDWRNCEWLQDSSLKDDDPKSFEKLKNSLVRHHFIDAFKVWKDGTGKVWILDGRTRKLGMMQLENIGYTIPDQLPAQIINCSNKRSRRAGSCLQ
;
A
#
# COMPACT_ATOMS: atom_id res chain seq x y z
N MET A 1 32.40 -4.51 -1.06
CA MET A 1 31.57 -4.20 -2.24
C MET A 1 30.13 -4.20 -1.80
N ILE A 2 29.36 -3.17 -2.17
CA ILE A 2 27.93 -3.10 -1.86
C ILE A 2 27.20 -3.68 -3.07
N THR A 3 26.36 -4.70 -2.85
CA THR A 3 25.56 -5.34 -3.89
C THR A 3 24.16 -4.77 -3.85
N ILE A 4 23.62 -4.37 -5.00
CA ILE A 4 22.21 -3.97 -5.14
C ILE A 4 21.40 -5.24 -5.35
N GLU A 5 20.41 -5.49 -4.50
CA GLU A 5 19.56 -6.68 -4.57
C GLU A 5 18.19 -6.35 -5.17
N ASN A 6 17.67 -7.21 -6.04
CA ASN A 6 16.27 -7.16 -6.44
C ASN A 6 15.39 -7.74 -5.32
N LYS A 7 14.54 -6.89 -4.74
CA LYS A 7 13.60 -7.30 -3.68
C LYS A 7 12.19 -7.58 -4.20
N ILE A 8 11.87 -7.34 -5.47
CA ILE A 8 10.54 -7.63 -6.03
C ILE A 8 10.47 -9.11 -6.39
N ILE A 9 9.55 -9.82 -5.74
CA ILE A 9 9.29 -11.25 -5.98
C ILE A 9 8.29 -11.43 -7.13
N GLY A 10 7.29 -10.56 -7.22
CA GLY A 10 6.26 -10.65 -8.25
C GLY A 10 5.12 -9.65 -8.06
N MET A 11 4.08 -9.81 -8.87
CA MET A 11 2.85 -9.02 -8.80
C MET A 11 1.63 -9.94 -8.76
N GLU A 12 0.63 -9.57 -7.96
CA GLU A 12 -0.63 -10.28 -7.86
C GLU A 12 -1.79 -9.33 -7.53
N LEU A 13 -3.01 -9.83 -7.63
CA LEU A 13 -4.18 -9.13 -7.13
C LEU A 13 -4.43 -9.55 -5.68
N ILE A 14 -4.59 -8.57 -4.78
CA ILE A 14 -4.86 -8.81 -3.36
C ILE A 14 -6.22 -8.25 -2.97
N ASP A 15 -6.85 -8.90 -1.99
CA ASP A 15 -7.98 -8.32 -1.26
C ASP A 15 -7.45 -7.31 -0.24
N TRP A 16 -7.44 -6.04 -0.66
CA TRP A 16 -6.87 -4.95 0.14
C TRP A 16 -7.67 -4.64 1.42
N ARG A 17 -8.93 -5.10 1.51
CA ARG A 17 -9.77 -4.92 2.71
C ARG A 17 -9.39 -5.91 3.81
N ASN A 18 -8.96 -7.10 3.42
CA ASN A 18 -8.52 -8.16 4.33
C ASN A 18 -7.01 -8.15 4.64
N CYS A 19 -6.26 -7.18 4.11
CA CYS A 19 -4.84 -7.02 4.37
C CYS A 19 -4.55 -6.23 5.64
N GLU A 20 -3.40 -6.52 6.27
CA GLU A 20 -2.91 -5.79 7.44
C GLU A 20 -2.13 -4.54 6.99
N TRP A 21 -2.39 -3.40 7.61
CA TRP A 21 -1.76 -2.12 7.24
C TRP A 21 -0.64 -1.78 8.22
N LEU A 22 0.60 -1.68 7.73
CA LEU A 22 1.76 -1.51 8.60
C LEU A 22 1.92 -0.09 9.19
N GLN A 23 1.25 0.91 8.60
CA GLN A 23 1.38 2.33 8.97
C GLN A 23 0.10 2.93 9.59
N ASP A 24 -0.51 2.25 10.57
CA ASP A 24 -1.73 2.78 11.22
C ASP A 24 -1.45 3.89 12.25
N SER A 25 -0.26 3.95 12.84
CA SER A 25 0.03 4.85 13.98
C SER A 25 0.86 6.08 13.60
N SER A 26 0.23 7.27 13.72
CA SER A 26 0.84 8.58 14.04
C SER A 26 1.79 9.21 13.01
N LEU A 27 1.27 9.72 11.88
CA LEU A 27 1.91 10.80 11.14
C LEU A 27 0.86 11.85 10.72
N LYS A 28 1.30 13.12 10.76
CA LYS A 28 0.51 14.36 10.69
C LYS A 28 -0.55 14.40 9.59
N ASP A 29 -1.66 15.08 9.85
CA ASP A 29 -2.70 15.41 8.89
C ASP A 29 -2.08 15.86 7.55
N ASP A 30 -2.30 15.06 6.50
CA ASP A 30 -1.91 15.42 5.14
C ASP A 30 -2.61 16.73 4.76
N ASP A 31 -1.88 17.62 4.07
CA ASP A 31 -2.45 18.86 3.55
C ASP A 31 -3.71 18.57 2.71
N PRO A 32 -4.87 19.18 3.01
CA PRO A 32 -6.14 18.86 2.35
C PRO A 32 -6.09 18.97 0.82
N LYS A 33 -5.30 19.92 0.28
CA LYS A 33 -5.17 20.09 -1.18
C LYS A 33 -4.42 18.91 -1.81
N SER A 34 -3.40 18.41 -1.13
CA SER A 34 -2.63 17.25 -1.58
C SER A 34 -3.49 15.98 -1.56
N PHE A 35 -4.37 15.86 -0.57
CA PHE A 35 -5.34 14.78 -0.46
C PHE A 35 -6.40 14.81 -1.58
N GLU A 36 -6.96 15.98 -1.89
CA GLU A 36 -7.90 16.13 -3.01
C GLU A 36 -7.26 15.80 -4.36
N LYS A 37 -6.00 16.19 -4.58
CA LYS A 37 -5.25 15.80 -5.78
C LYS A 37 -5.11 14.29 -5.90
N LEU A 38 -4.86 13.58 -4.80
CA LEU A 38 -4.78 12.12 -4.79
C LEU A 38 -6.11 11.49 -5.21
N LYS A 39 -7.23 11.94 -4.64
CA LYS A 39 -8.58 11.47 -5.02
C LYS A 39 -8.87 11.72 -6.49
N ASN A 40 -8.60 12.93 -6.99
CA ASN A 40 -8.76 13.26 -8.40
C ASN A 40 -7.90 12.40 -9.31
N SER A 41 -6.68 12.07 -8.88
CA SER A 41 -5.80 11.14 -9.61
C SER A 41 -6.39 9.73 -9.67
N LEU A 42 -6.89 9.21 -8.54
CA LEU A 42 -7.54 7.90 -8.48
C LEU A 42 -8.77 7.81 -9.40
N VAL A 43 -9.58 8.87 -9.44
CA VAL A 43 -10.76 8.93 -10.32
C VAL A 43 -10.35 9.03 -11.79
N ARG A 44 -9.35 9.86 -12.12
CA ARG A 44 -8.95 10.13 -13.51
C ARG A 44 -8.10 9.02 -14.13
N HIS A 45 -7.20 8.45 -13.36
CA HIS A 45 -6.19 7.50 -13.85
C HIS A 45 -6.46 6.08 -13.38
N HIS A 46 -7.45 5.85 -12.51
CA HIS A 46 -7.66 4.56 -11.87
C HIS A 46 -6.40 4.08 -11.12
N PHE A 47 -6.34 2.79 -10.80
CA PHE A 47 -5.22 2.18 -10.11
C PHE A 47 -4.11 1.82 -11.09
N ILE A 48 -3.23 2.79 -11.39
CA ILE A 48 -2.02 2.56 -12.21
C ILE A 48 -0.80 2.15 -11.38
N ASP A 49 -0.85 2.34 -10.07
CA ASP A 49 0.28 2.07 -9.17
C ASP A 49 -0.12 1.01 -8.15
N ALA A 50 0.62 -0.09 -8.15
CA ALA A 50 0.36 -1.25 -7.31
C ALA A 50 0.75 -0.97 -5.85
N PHE A 51 0.08 -1.62 -4.91
CA PHE A 51 0.52 -1.59 -3.51
C PHE A 51 1.81 -2.37 -3.32
N LYS A 52 2.70 -1.91 -2.45
CA LYS A 52 3.84 -2.69 -2.02
C LYS A 52 3.41 -3.53 -0.84
N VAL A 53 3.47 -4.84 -1.01
CA VAL A 53 3.07 -5.80 0.02
C VAL A 53 4.18 -6.75 0.39
N TRP A 54 4.12 -7.21 1.63
CA TRP A 54 4.95 -8.26 2.14
C TRP A 54 4.07 -9.40 2.63
N LYS A 55 4.35 -10.61 2.14
CA LYS A 55 3.77 -11.84 2.68
C LYS A 55 4.65 -12.35 3.79
N ASP A 56 4.12 -12.42 5.00
CA ASP A 56 4.86 -13.04 6.09
C ASP A 56 4.86 -14.57 5.97
N GLY A 57 5.71 -15.24 6.75
CA GLY A 57 5.79 -16.69 6.78
C GLY A 57 4.57 -17.39 7.38
N THR A 58 3.56 -16.64 7.84
CA THR A 58 2.29 -17.16 8.38
C THR A 58 1.14 -17.07 7.37
N GLY A 59 1.39 -16.47 6.20
CA GLY A 59 0.39 -16.27 5.15
C GLY A 59 -0.39 -14.96 5.25
N LYS A 60 -0.05 -14.06 6.19
CA LYS A 60 -0.65 -12.72 6.23
C LYS A 60 0.01 -11.81 5.20
N VAL A 61 -0.81 -10.97 4.58
CA VAL A 61 -0.39 -9.94 3.63
C VAL A 61 -0.37 -8.59 4.34
N TRP A 62 0.81 -7.98 4.37
CA TRP A 62 1.05 -6.68 4.97
C TRP A 62 1.22 -5.64 3.88
N ILE A 63 0.35 -4.64 3.84
CA ILE A 63 0.50 -3.47 2.97
C ILE A 63 1.48 -2.51 3.62
N LEU A 64 2.58 -2.23 2.91
CA LEU A 64 3.71 -1.44 3.39
C LEU A 64 3.54 0.06 3.12
N ASP A 65 2.80 0.42 2.06
CA ASP A 65 2.60 1.78 1.59
C ASP A 65 1.13 2.07 1.23
N GLY A 66 0.79 3.36 1.06
CA GLY A 66 -0.53 3.73 0.53
C GLY A 66 -1.63 3.99 1.58
N ARG A 67 -1.31 4.36 2.82
CA ARG A 67 -2.31 4.82 3.81
C ARG A 67 -3.19 5.95 3.27
N THR A 68 -2.60 7.01 2.72
CA THR A 68 -3.37 8.14 2.14
C THR A 68 -4.23 7.66 0.98
N ARG A 69 -3.77 6.65 0.22
CA ARG A 69 -4.55 6.00 -0.83
C ARG A 69 -5.75 5.25 -0.26
N LYS A 70 -5.57 4.46 0.81
CA LYS A 70 -6.66 3.81 1.56
C LYS A 70 -7.70 4.82 2.02
N LEU A 71 -7.28 5.90 2.66
CA LEU A 71 -8.20 6.96 3.12
C LEU A 71 -8.94 7.62 1.96
N GLY A 72 -8.24 7.90 0.85
CA GLY A 72 -8.85 8.43 -0.37
C GLY A 72 -9.90 7.49 -0.94
N MET A 73 -9.59 6.19 -1.00
CA MET A 73 -10.51 5.15 -1.46
C MET A 73 -11.76 5.06 -0.57
N MET A 74 -11.58 5.01 0.76
CA MET A 74 -12.71 4.97 1.70
C MET A 74 -13.61 6.22 1.60
N GLN A 75 -13.02 7.40 1.40
CA GLN A 75 -13.82 8.61 1.16
C GLN A 75 -14.56 8.57 -0.19
N LEU A 76 -13.92 8.06 -1.24
CA LEU A 76 -14.55 7.87 -2.54
C LEU A 76 -15.73 6.88 -2.45
N GLU A 77 -15.59 5.79 -1.69
CA GLU A 77 -16.70 4.87 -1.40
C GLU A 77 -17.86 5.58 -0.68
N ASN A 78 -17.57 6.38 0.33
CA ASN A 78 -18.59 7.13 1.08
C ASN A 78 -19.38 8.14 0.22
N ILE A 79 -18.80 8.66 -0.87
CA ILE A 79 -19.49 9.57 -1.80
C ILE A 79 -20.10 8.84 -3.01
N GLY A 80 -20.07 7.50 -3.04
CA GLY A 80 -20.78 6.66 -4.02
C GLY A 80 -19.94 6.04 -5.12
N TYR A 81 -18.61 6.13 -5.08
CA TYR A 81 -17.75 5.40 -6.03
C TYR A 81 -17.60 3.94 -5.62
N THR A 82 -17.49 3.05 -6.60
CA THR A 82 -17.22 1.63 -6.37
C THR A 82 -15.74 1.35 -6.56
N ILE A 83 -15.09 0.82 -5.53
CA ILE A 83 -13.68 0.40 -5.57
C ILE A 83 -13.61 -1.12 -5.66
N PRO A 84 -12.87 -1.70 -6.63
CA PRO A 84 -12.73 -3.14 -6.76
C PRO A 84 -12.18 -3.80 -5.50
N ASP A 85 -12.66 -5.02 -5.22
CA ASP A 85 -12.18 -5.81 -4.08
C ASP A 85 -10.73 -6.27 -4.23
N GLN A 86 -10.34 -6.50 -5.48
CA GLN A 86 -9.02 -6.96 -5.84
C GLN A 86 -8.21 -5.85 -6.51
N LEU A 87 -7.06 -5.50 -5.92
CA LEU A 87 -6.18 -4.46 -6.42
C LEU A 87 -4.76 -5.00 -6.66
N PRO A 88 -4.03 -4.46 -7.65
CA PRO A 88 -2.68 -4.91 -7.96
C PRO A 88 -1.72 -4.59 -6.81
N ALA A 89 -0.85 -5.55 -6.52
CA ALA A 89 0.16 -5.44 -5.49
C ALA A 89 1.48 -6.11 -5.92
N GLN A 90 2.58 -5.41 -5.66
CA GLN A 90 3.95 -5.87 -5.78
C GLN A 90 4.38 -6.57 -4.49
N ILE A 91 4.73 -7.84 -4.59
CA ILE A 91 5.24 -8.63 -3.47
C ILE A 91 6.72 -8.34 -3.30
N ILE A 92 7.10 -7.84 -2.13
CA ILE A 92 8.47 -7.51 -1.76
C ILE A 92 9.02 -8.57 -0.81
N ASN A 93 10.25 -9.00 -1.07
CA ASN A 93 11.02 -9.82 -0.16
C ASN A 93 11.56 -8.97 1.00
N CYS A 94 10.92 -9.07 2.15
CA CYS A 94 11.47 -8.55 3.41
C CYS A 94 12.09 -9.69 4.20
N SER A 95 13.43 -9.79 4.17
CA SER A 95 14.20 -10.84 4.85
C SER A 95 14.24 -10.68 6.38
N ASN A 96 13.88 -9.51 6.91
CA ASN A 96 13.99 -9.23 8.34
C ASN A 96 12.65 -9.39 9.08
N LYS A 97 12.46 -10.56 9.70
CA LYS A 97 11.40 -10.85 10.70
C LYS A 97 11.40 -9.91 11.91
N ARG A 98 12.42 -9.05 12.08
CA ARG A 98 12.68 -8.29 13.31
C ARG A 98 12.38 -6.79 13.25
N SER A 99 12.15 -6.22 12.07
CA SER A 99 11.75 -4.82 11.93
C SER A 99 10.28 -4.74 11.51
N ARG A 100 9.37 -4.68 12.49
CA ARG A 100 7.99 -4.15 12.33
C ARG A 100 7.99 -2.66 11.95
N ARG A 101 8.92 -2.22 11.10
CA ARG A 101 9.07 -0.86 10.62
C ARG A 101 9.26 -0.94 9.11
N ALA A 102 8.22 -0.60 8.35
CA ALA A 102 8.18 -0.53 6.89
C ALA A 102 9.41 0.19 6.28
N GLY A 103 9.99 1.14 7.03
CA GLY A 103 11.15 1.91 6.63
C GLY A 103 12.39 1.07 6.30
N SER A 104 12.58 -0.10 6.90
CA SER A 104 13.74 -0.97 6.61
C SER A 104 13.58 -1.80 5.33
N CYS A 105 12.37 -1.97 4.81
CA CYS A 105 12.14 -2.71 3.56
C CYS A 105 12.23 -1.81 2.32
N LEU A 106 11.99 -0.51 2.48
CA LEU A 106 11.91 0.49 1.39
C LEU A 106 13.09 1.47 1.36
N GLN A 107 14.03 1.38 2.32
CA GLN A 107 15.32 2.08 2.32
C GLN A 107 16.44 1.23 1.71
#